data_AF-A0A1V5ZBN6-F1
#
_entry.id   AF-A0A1V5ZBN6-F1
#
_cell.length_a   1.000
_cell.length_b   1.000
_cell.length_c   1.000
_cell.angle_alpha   90.00
_cell.angle_beta   90.00
_cell.angle_gamma   90.00
#
_symmetry.space_group_name_H-M   'P 1'
#
loop_
_entity.id
_entity.type
_entity.pdbx_description
1 polymer ?
#
loop_
_entity_poly.entity_id
_entity_poly.type
_entity_poly.pdbx_seq_one_letter_code
_entity_poly.pdbx_strand_id
1 'polypeptide(L)'
;MAMRELMPDFFQYDDSCNVYVIRRGDRAIAIDFGTGGVLKDLSAIGVTGLDWIIHTHHHRDQCVGDHLAVAQGVKLAVPEWEAHYFLEAEHFWGRRNLFHLYNMRTNYFTLRESVPVAAFLQDFTKFTWKDVTLEVCPAPGHTQGQVALVWDRGGQKLAFVGDLIRDDGQAETLYDFQQGYGGWEGMQHSIGAMGYLRTFNPAKLFPSHGGVVEHPIEAMDRLKMAMRGWMEFYGSTVPNSVPDITKAELQPVIPDVYHSKFSNASHYAIVSKSGKGLFVDYGPNYSNGLVAGVLHADESNRFVPHSLPELRAVGMTKVDVAMPSHLHDDHITGFAYLQRKEGTRFWCYKNMVNLLEHPTSELVGCTVPVPVKVDHAFEENEEVAWEEFRGVALSRYSVPNRPERRPLRSISWPRPRSWAESRPSWMPNTRWISATPENSAFGRTTSSSPSRTPVNRPWRSPRRWCAAAPSTCW
;
A
#
# COMPACT_ATOMS: atom_id res chain seq x y z
N MET A 1 -2.26 -20.33 24.79
CA MET A 1 -1.74 -21.36 23.84
C MET A 1 -0.53 -22.01 24.49
N ALA A 2 -0.08 -23.20 24.08
CA ALA A 2 1.06 -23.83 24.75
C ALA A 2 2.38 -23.25 24.22
N MET A 3 3.31 -22.92 25.13
CA MET A 3 4.65 -22.46 24.77
C MET A 3 5.48 -23.61 24.21
N ARG A 4 6.10 -23.42 23.04
CA ARG A 4 6.90 -24.44 22.34
C ARG A 4 8.38 -24.11 22.46
N GLU A 5 9.17 -25.02 23.03
CA GLU A 5 10.63 -24.90 23.01
C GLU A 5 11.16 -25.15 21.60
N LEU A 6 11.85 -24.16 21.03
CA LEU A 6 12.48 -24.25 19.72
C LEU A 6 13.92 -24.74 19.85
N MET A 7 14.61 -24.26 20.88
CA MET A 7 15.97 -24.62 21.29
C MET A 7 16.07 -24.45 22.82
N PRO A 8 17.09 -25.02 23.49
CA PRO A 8 17.24 -24.85 24.94
C PRO A 8 17.19 -23.38 25.36
N ASP A 9 16.29 -23.05 26.30
CA ASP A 9 16.06 -21.68 26.79
C ASP A 9 15.53 -20.68 25.75
N PHE A 10 15.01 -21.16 24.61
CA PHE A 10 14.43 -20.34 23.56
C PHE A 10 13.12 -20.94 23.06
N PHE A 11 12.04 -20.17 23.23
CA PHE A 11 10.67 -20.64 23.05
C PHE A 11 9.92 -19.75 22.07
N GLN A 12 8.84 -20.30 21.52
CA GLN A 12 7.82 -19.58 20.77
C GLN A 12 6.47 -19.73 21.47
N TYR A 13 5.71 -18.64 21.48
CA TYR A 13 4.32 -18.59 21.87
C TYR A 13 3.51 -18.08 20.68
N ASP A 14 2.51 -18.86 20.27
CA ASP A 14 1.61 -18.48 19.19
C ASP A 14 0.54 -17.51 19.75
N ASP A 15 0.43 -16.31 19.17
CA ASP A 15 -0.53 -15.26 19.53
C ASP A 15 -1.07 -14.60 18.24
N SER A 16 -1.50 -13.33 18.30
CA SER A 16 -1.73 -12.50 17.10
C SER A 16 -0.51 -12.42 16.18
N CYS A 17 0.69 -12.51 16.76
CA CYS A 17 1.96 -12.77 16.08
C CYS A 17 2.73 -13.88 16.84
N ASN A 18 3.80 -14.39 16.26
CA ASN A 18 4.78 -15.21 16.96
C ASN A 18 5.48 -14.35 18.02
N VAL A 19 5.43 -14.78 19.28
CA VAL A 19 6.19 -14.17 20.38
C VAL A 19 7.34 -15.08 20.75
N TYR A 20 8.56 -14.56 20.64
CA TYR A 20 9.78 -15.33 20.85
C TYR A 20 10.38 -15.04 22.23
N VAL A 21 10.48 -16.05 23.09
CA VAL A 21 10.91 -15.87 24.48
C VAL A 21 12.31 -16.45 24.71
N ILE A 22 13.23 -15.64 25.20
CA ILE A 22 14.59 -16.06 25.55
C ILE A 22 14.73 -16.06 27.08
N ARG A 23 14.88 -17.25 27.67
CA ARG A 23 14.95 -17.46 29.12
C ARG A 23 16.39 -17.39 29.62
N ARG A 24 16.62 -16.78 30.79
CA ARG A 24 17.86 -16.89 31.58
C ARG A 24 17.56 -16.96 33.07
N GLY A 25 17.66 -18.18 33.61
CA GLY A 25 17.23 -18.48 34.97
C GLY A 25 15.72 -18.36 35.09
N ASP A 26 15.26 -17.58 36.06
CA ASP A 26 13.85 -17.31 36.34
C ASP A 26 13.31 -16.07 35.61
N ARG A 27 14.12 -15.39 34.79
CA ARG A 27 13.72 -14.20 34.01
C ARG A 27 13.83 -14.45 32.52
N ALA A 28 13.10 -13.69 31.71
CA ALA A 28 13.17 -13.75 30.26
C ALA A 28 13.05 -12.39 29.57
N ILE A 29 13.35 -12.35 28.28
CA ILE A 29 12.94 -11.29 27.36
C ILE A 29 12.04 -11.87 26.27
N ALA A 30 11.19 -11.04 25.68
CA ALA A 30 10.37 -11.38 24.53
C ALA A 30 10.75 -10.53 23.30
N ILE A 31 10.75 -11.15 22.12
CA ILE A 31 10.80 -10.45 20.83
C ILE A 31 9.38 -10.44 20.25
N ASP A 32 8.88 -9.24 19.96
CA ASP A 32 7.46 -8.91 19.77
C ASP A 32 6.61 -9.40 20.98
N PHE A 33 5.29 -9.11 20.99
CA PHE A 33 4.49 -9.37 22.20
C PHE A 33 3.03 -9.79 21.99
N GLY A 34 2.50 -9.65 20.78
CA GLY A 34 1.15 -10.09 20.46
C GLY A 34 0.09 -9.38 21.31
N THR A 35 -0.90 -10.17 21.75
CA THR A 35 -1.93 -9.72 22.69
C THR A 35 -1.47 -9.67 24.15
N GLY A 36 -0.22 -10.06 24.44
CA GLY A 36 0.28 -10.26 25.79
C GLY A 36 -0.18 -11.58 26.43
N GLY A 37 -0.74 -12.51 25.64
CA GLY A 37 -1.20 -13.81 26.11
C GLY A 37 -0.09 -14.62 26.79
N VAL A 38 1.15 -14.47 26.30
CA VAL A 38 2.37 -15.14 26.81
C VAL A 38 2.58 -14.96 28.32
N LEU A 39 2.15 -13.83 28.90
CA LEU A 39 2.31 -13.54 30.34
C LEU A 39 1.66 -14.60 31.23
N LYS A 40 0.57 -15.22 30.77
CA LYS A 40 -0.17 -16.24 31.52
C LYS A 40 0.57 -17.59 31.57
N ASP A 41 1.50 -17.81 30.64
CA ASP A 41 2.12 -19.10 30.40
C ASP A 41 3.63 -19.12 30.77
N LEU A 42 4.19 -18.00 31.26
CA LEU A 42 5.61 -17.89 31.65
C LEU A 42 6.04 -18.90 32.73
N SER A 43 5.18 -19.15 33.73
CA SER A 43 5.51 -20.09 34.81
C SER A 43 5.70 -21.52 34.32
N ALA A 44 5.08 -21.89 33.19
CA ALA A 44 5.24 -23.22 32.58
C ALA A 44 6.68 -23.49 32.11
N ILE A 45 7.44 -22.43 31.82
CA ILE A 45 8.88 -22.51 31.48
C ILE A 45 9.78 -22.08 32.63
N GLY A 46 9.27 -22.02 33.86
CA GLY A 46 10.03 -21.63 35.05
C GLY A 46 10.41 -20.14 35.10
N VAL A 47 9.72 -19.29 34.34
CA VAL A 47 9.94 -17.84 34.32
C VAL A 47 8.95 -17.13 35.24
N THR A 48 9.45 -16.26 36.11
CA THR A 48 8.65 -15.45 37.04
C THR A 48 8.18 -14.12 36.44
N GLY A 49 8.82 -13.67 35.35
CA GLY A 49 8.40 -12.50 34.59
C GLY A 49 9.39 -12.10 33.50
N LEU A 50 8.97 -11.15 32.68
CA LEU A 50 9.81 -10.54 31.64
C LEU A 50 10.58 -9.34 32.18
N ASP A 51 11.83 -9.17 31.76
CA ASP A 51 12.61 -7.95 31.99
C ASP A 51 12.40 -6.95 30.84
N TRP A 52 12.34 -7.45 29.61
CA TRP A 52 12.19 -6.65 28.40
C TRP A 52 11.25 -7.30 27.37
N ILE A 53 10.56 -6.44 26.62
CA ILE A 53 9.95 -6.74 25.33
C ILE A 53 10.69 -5.90 24.28
N ILE A 54 11.04 -6.52 23.17
CA ILE A 54 11.87 -5.92 22.13
C ILE A 54 11.12 -6.06 20.81
N HIS A 55 10.64 -4.95 20.26
CA HIS A 55 9.79 -4.96 19.06
C HIS A 55 10.61 -4.86 17.77
N THR A 56 10.18 -5.61 16.77
CA THR A 56 10.71 -5.52 15.40
C THR A 56 10.11 -4.36 14.63
N HIS A 57 8.81 -4.09 14.82
CA HIS A 57 8.10 -2.93 14.26
C HIS A 57 6.87 -2.56 15.11
N HIS A 58 6.15 -1.53 14.69
CA HIS A 58 5.08 -0.89 15.48
C HIS A 58 3.66 -1.41 15.23
N HIS A 59 3.47 -2.41 14.38
CA HIS A 59 2.12 -2.88 14.08
C HIS A 59 1.46 -3.48 15.32
N ARG A 60 0.17 -3.15 15.47
CA ARG A 60 -0.61 -3.34 16.69
C ARG A 60 -0.80 -4.81 17.01
N ASP A 61 -0.88 -5.69 16.02
CA ASP A 61 -0.89 -7.13 16.27
C ASP A 61 0.35 -7.59 17.04
N GLN A 62 1.49 -6.90 16.94
CA GLN A 62 2.71 -7.23 17.67
C GLN A 62 2.80 -6.61 19.06
N CYS A 63 2.15 -5.47 19.29
CA CYS A 63 2.37 -4.66 20.49
C CYS A 63 1.10 -4.30 21.26
N VAL A 64 -0.10 -4.75 20.83
CA VAL A 64 -1.37 -4.41 21.51
C VAL A 64 -1.39 -4.82 22.98
N GLY A 65 -0.65 -5.89 23.33
CA GLY A 65 -0.50 -6.34 24.70
C GLY A 65 0.38 -5.45 25.59
N ASP A 66 1.16 -4.52 25.04
CA ASP A 66 2.26 -3.84 25.76
C ASP A 66 1.82 -3.17 27.07
N HIS A 67 0.63 -2.56 27.09
CA HIS A 67 0.05 -1.94 28.28
C HIS A 67 -0.05 -2.92 29.47
N LEU A 68 -0.32 -4.21 29.21
CA LEU A 68 -0.37 -5.25 30.24
C LEU A 68 1.01 -5.54 30.85
N ALA A 69 2.06 -5.50 30.02
CA ALA A 69 3.43 -5.75 30.45
C ALA A 69 4.02 -4.54 31.18
N VAL A 70 3.79 -3.34 30.66
CA VAL A 70 4.19 -2.09 31.31
C VAL A 70 3.57 -1.97 32.70
N ALA A 71 2.29 -2.36 32.87
CA ALA A 71 1.63 -2.38 34.17
C ALA A 71 2.32 -3.33 35.20
N GLN A 72 3.13 -4.28 34.72
CA GLN A 72 3.94 -5.20 35.54
C GLN A 72 5.42 -4.76 35.65
N GLY A 73 5.76 -3.57 35.17
CA GLY A 73 7.12 -3.03 35.21
C GLY A 73 8.08 -3.58 34.15
N VAL A 74 7.56 -4.26 33.12
CA VAL A 74 8.36 -4.73 31.98
C VAL A 74 8.79 -3.53 31.13
N LYS A 75 10.04 -3.54 30.66
CA LYS A 75 10.61 -2.47 29.83
C LYS A 75 10.41 -2.75 28.35
N LEU A 76 10.16 -1.70 27.56
CA LEU A 76 10.05 -1.82 26.10
C LEU A 76 11.30 -1.27 25.41
N ALA A 77 11.83 -2.01 24.44
CA ALA A 77 12.79 -1.52 23.47
C ALA A 77 12.15 -1.57 22.07
N VAL A 78 12.14 -0.44 21.35
CA VAL A 78 11.44 -0.31 20.06
C VAL A 78 12.35 0.30 19.00
N PRO A 79 12.09 0.12 17.70
CA PRO A 79 12.89 0.74 16.64
C PRO A 79 12.92 2.25 16.77
N GLU A 80 14.10 2.86 16.67
CA GLU A 80 14.29 4.32 16.80
C GLU A 80 13.38 5.10 15.84
N TRP A 81 13.28 4.64 14.59
CA TRP A 81 12.48 5.27 13.55
C TRP A 81 10.97 5.05 13.67
N GLU A 82 10.52 4.20 14.60
CA GLU A 82 9.10 3.93 14.86
C GLU A 82 8.67 4.28 16.28
N ALA A 83 9.58 4.78 17.12
CA ALA A 83 9.32 5.05 18.53
C ALA A 83 8.12 5.98 18.77
N HIS A 84 7.86 6.92 17.86
CA HIS A 84 6.71 7.83 17.91
C HIS A 84 5.35 7.09 17.86
N TYR A 85 5.29 5.93 17.23
CA TYR A 85 4.08 5.09 17.21
C TYR A 85 3.78 4.40 18.55
N PHE A 86 4.76 4.39 19.47
CA PHE A 86 4.61 3.91 20.83
C PHE A 86 4.46 5.06 21.83
N LEU A 87 5.30 6.09 21.72
CA LEU A 87 5.37 7.21 22.67
C LEU A 87 4.27 8.26 22.48
N GLU A 88 3.71 8.37 21.26
CA GLU A 88 2.83 9.46 20.85
C GLU A 88 1.61 8.95 20.05
N ALA A 89 1.08 7.78 20.39
CA ALA A 89 0.02 7.12 19.64
C ALA A 89 -1.24 8.00 19.51
N GLU A 90 -1.70 8.63 20.59
CA GLU A 90 -2.87 9.52 20.57
C GLU A 90 -2.62 10.77 19.73
N HIS A 91 -1.39 11.29 19.72
CA HIS A 91 -1.02 12.43 18.89
C HIS A 91 -0.96 12.06 17.41
N PHE A 92 -0.46 10.86 17.09
CA PHE A 92 -0.55 10.30 15.75
C PHE A 92 -2.01 10.24 15.29
N TRP A 93 -2.92 9.69 16.10
CA TRP A 93 -4.34 9.61 15.77
C TRP A 93 -5.02 10.98 15.66
N GLY A 94 -4.69 11.91 16.56
CA GLY A 94 -5.23 13.27 16.55
C GLY A 94 -4.80 14.11 15.33
N ARG A 95 -3.72 13.71 14.64
CA ARG A 95 -3.20 14.40 13.45
C ARG A 95 -3.39 13.60 12.17
N ARG A 96 -4.02 12.43 12.22
CA ARG A 96 -4.17 11.59 11.03
C ARG A 96 -5.07 12.31 10.03
N ASN A 97 -4.54 12.56 8.84
CA ASN A 97 -5.36 13.03 7.73
C ASN A 97 -6.40 11.96 7.39
N LEU A 98 -7.67 12.34 7.23
CA LEU A 98 -8.79 11.45 6.94
C LEU A 98 -9.22 11.51 5.47
N PHE A 99 -8.85 12.58 4.76
CA PHE A 99 -9.32 12.88 3.40
C PHE A 99 -8.17 12.90 2.42
N HIS A 100 -8.44 12.68 1.13
CA HIS A 100 -7.38 12.66 0.10
C HIS A 100 -6.18 11.80 0.51
N LEU A 101 -6.47 10.57 0.95
CA LEU A 101 -5.50 9.65 1.50
C LEU A 101 -4.72 8.92 0.40
N TYR A 102 -3.57 9.48 0.03
CA TYR A 102 -2.59 8.86 -0.89
C TYR A 102 -1.35 8.33 -0.17
N ASN A 103 -1.25 8.57 1.14
CA ASN A 103 -0.28 7.91 2.02
C ASN A 103 -0.88 6.55 2.42
N MET A 104 -0.38 5.51 1.75
CA MET A 104 -0.85 4.12 1.88
C MET A 104 -0.07 3.33 2.95
N ARG A 105 0.93 3.95 3.59
CA ARG A 105 1.65 3.33 4.72
C ARG A 105 0.67 2.78 5.76
N THR A 106 0.94 1.58 6.24
CA THR A 106 0.08 0.81 7.16
C THR A 106 0.14 1.25 8.62
N ASN A 107 0.44 2.53 8.85
CA ASN A 107 0.38 3.15 10.18
C ASN A 107 -1.05 3.27 10.75
N TYR A 108 -2.10 2.92 10.00
CA TYR A 108 -3.42 2.69 10.59
C TYR A 108 -3.41 1.52 11.58
N PHE A 109 -2.40 0.66 11.49
CA PHE A 109 -2.19 -0.44 12.39
C PHE A 109 -1.24 -0.09 13.54
N THR A 110 -0.97 1.19 13.82
CA THR A 110 -0.28 1.64 15.06
C THR A 110 -1.13 1.40 16.31
N LEU A 111 -0.56 1.36 17.52
CA LEU A 111 -1.27 1.37 18.83
C LEU A 111 -2.31 2.48 18.96
N ARG A 112 -3.29 2.32 19.88
CA ARG A 112 -4.34 3.33 20.15
C ARG A 112 -3.93 4.34 21.22
N GLU A 113 -3.16 3.87 22.19
CA GLU A 113 -2.77 4.60 23.39
C GLU A 113 -1.26 4.48 23.53
N SER A 114 -0.63 5.53 24.04
CA SER A 114 0.82 5.56 24.20
C SER A 114 1.28 4.61 25.30
N VAL A 115 2.46 4.03 25.10
CA VAL A 115 3.15 3.20 26.08
C VAL A 115 4.56 3.75 26.32
N PRO A 116 5.07 3.73 27.56
CA PRO A 116 6.41 4.20 27.85
C PRO A 116 7.47 3.30 27.21
N VAL A 117 8.40 3.90 26.49
CA VAL A 117 9.56 3.22 25.89
C VAL A 117 10.80 3.43 26.75
N ALA A 118 11.51 2.35 27.07
CA ALA A 118 12.69 2.38 27.93
C ALA A 118 14.01 2.43 27.15
N ALA A 119 14.02 1.99 25.88
CA ALA A 119 15.20 2.04 25.02
C ALA A 119 14.80 2.14 23.53
N PHE A 120 15.69 2.73 22.72
CA PHE A 120 15.57 2.75 21.27
C PHE A 120 16.55 1.75 20.64
N LEU A 121 16.08 0.98 19.69
CA LEU A 121 16.88 0.09 18.86
C LEU A 121 17.40 0.93 17.69
N GLN A 122 18.60 1.47 17.86
CA GLN A 122 19.29 2.24 16.84
C GLN A 122 19.93 1.29 15.82
N ASP A 123 19.79 1.60 14.53
CA ASP A 123 20.36 0.80 13.45
C ASP A 123 21.87 0.57 13.62
N PHE A 124 22.33 -0.64 13.30
CA PHE A 124 23.73 -1.06 13.37
C PHE A 124 24.34 -1.09 14.79
N THR A 125 23.51 -0.89 15.82
CA THR A 125 23.95 -1.01 17.22
C THR A 125 23.61 -2.38 17.78
N LYS A 126 23.86 -2.57 19.08
CA LYS A 126 23.56 -3.81 19.79
C LYS A 126 22.70 -3.52 21.00
N PHE A 127 21.66 -4.32 21.18
CA PHE A 127 20.91 -4.40 22.43
C PHE A 127 21.48 -5.57 23.26
N THR A 128 21.76 -5.34 24.54
CA THR A 128 22.31 -6.36 25.43
C THR A 128 21.46 -6.52 26.68
N TRP A 129 21.12 -7.76 27.01
CA TRP A 129 20.51 -8.16 28.26
C TRP A 129 21.17 -9.45 28.76
N LYS A 130 21.83 -9.37 29.92
CA LYS A 130 22.66 -10.47 30.46
C LYS A 130 23.69 -10.94 29.40
N ASP A 131 23.68 -12.22 29.05
CA ASP A 131 24.51 -12.83 28.01
C ASP A 131 23.89 -12.76 26.60
N VAL A 132 22.65 -12.26 26.47
CA VAL A 132 21.98 -12.11 25.17
C VAL A 132 22.40 -10.79 24.55
N THR A 133 22.96 -10.85 23.35
CA THR A 133 23.28 -9.69 22.52
C THR A 133 22.56 -9.81 21.18
N LEU A 134 21.78 -8.79 20.84
CA LEU A 134 21.03 -8.68 19.59
C LEU A 134 21.65 -7.54 18.77
N GLU A 135 22.16 -7.85 17.58
CA GLU A 135 22.58 -6.84 16.60
C GLU A 135 21.34 -6.30 15.88
N VAL A 136 21.17 -4.98 15.86
CA VAL A 136 20.03 -4.30 15.23
C VAL A 136 20.33 -4.08 13.76
N CYS A 137 19.67 -4.84 12.89
CA CYS A 137 19.81 -4.75 11.44
C CYS A 137 18.60 -3.99 10.87
N PRO A 138 18.78 -2.85 10.17
CA PRO A 138 17.66 -2.18 9.52
C PRO A 138 17.01 -3.13 8.51
N ALA A 139 15.69 -3.23 8.57
CA ALA A 139 14.89 -4.11 7.73
C ALA A 139 13.65 -3.40 7.15
N PRO A 140 13.79 -2.21 6.53
CA PRO A 140 12.66 -1.47 6.00
C PRO A 140 11.97 -2.25 4.87
N GLY A 141 10.66 -2.06 4.75
CA GLY A 141 9.87 -2.64 3.67
C GLY A 141 8.40 -2.72 4.02
N HIS A 142 8.06 -3.68 4.89
CA HIS A 142 6.72 -3.86 5.46
C HIS A 142 6.32 -2.65 6.31
N THR A 143 7.21 -2.19 7.18
CA THR A 143 7.19 -0.81 7.68
C THR A 143 8.51 -0.10 7.40
N GLN A 144 8.56 1.23 7.55
CA GLN A 144 9.76 2.00 7.20
C GLN A 144 10.85 1.97 8.26
N GLY A 145 10.48 1.85 9.53
CA GLY A 145 11.46 1.78 10.61
C GLY A 145 11.63 0.37 11.17
N GLN A 146 11.07 -0.67 10.51
CA GLN A 146 11.27 -2.05 10.92
C GLN A 146 12.74 -2.42 11.01
N VAL A 147 13.07 -3.22 12.03
CA VAL A 147 14.38 -3.84 12.21
C VAL A 147 14.26 -5.37 12.26
N ALA A 148 15.33 -6.03 11.84
CA ALA A 148 15.61 -7.41 12.18
C ALA A 148 16.62 -7.44 13.34
N LEU A 149 16.48 -8.41 14.24
CA LEU A 149 17.33 -8.58 15.41
C LEU A 149 18.14 -9.86 15.25
N VAL A 150 19.46 -9.73 15.11
CA VAL A 150 20.36 -10.87 14.91
C VAL A 150 21.00 -11.26 16.23
N TRP A 151 20.65 -12.45 16.70
CA TRP A 151 21.20 -13.05 17.91
C TRP A 151 22.33 -14.02 17.56
N ASP A 152 23.54 -13.75 18.07
CA ASP A 152 24.64 -14.72 18.03
C ASP A 152 24.53 -15.71 19.19
N ARG A 153 24.20 -16.96 18.88
CA ARG A 153 24.08 -18.04 19.85
C ARG A 153 25.20 -19.05 19.63
N GLY A 154 26.36 -18.78 20.23
CA GLY A 154 27.51 -19.69 20.19
C GLY A 154 28.09 -19.86 18.79
N GLY A 155 28.17 -18.77 18.01
CA GLY A 155 28.66 -18.77 16.63
C GLY A 155 27.58 -19.07 15.58
N GLN A 156 26.38 -19.48 16.00
CA GLN A 156 25.22 -19.63 15.13
C GLN A 156 24.36 -18.36 15.21
N LYS A 157 24.27 -17.62 14.11
CA LYS A 157 23.43 -16.41 14.03
C LYS A 157 21.98 -16.79 13.74
N LEU A 158 21.06 -16.37 14.59
CA LEU A 158 19.62 -16.49 14.47
C LEU A 158 19.04 -15.10 14.25
N ALA A 159 18.05 -14.93 13.37
CA ALA A 159 17.48 -13.60 13.10
C ALA A 159 15.97 -13.57 13.35
N PHE A 160 15.52 -12.66 14.20
CA PHE A 160 14.12 -12.28 14.33
C PHE A 160 13.84 -11.20 13.29
N VAL A 161 12.97 -11.48 12.32
CA VAL A 161 12.90 -10.67 11.09
C VAL A 161 11.66 -9.80 10.97
N GLY A 162 10.81 -9.77 11.99
CA GLY A 162 9.52 -9.09 11.88
C GLY A 162 8.69 -9.74 10.76
N ASP A 163 8.05 -8.88 9.98
CA ASP A 163 7.32 -9.25 8.77
C ASP A 163 8.11 -8.96 7.48
N LEU A 164 9.45 -8.91 7.55
CA LEU A 164 10.30 -8.73 6.36
C LEU A 164 10.10 -9.89 5.37
N ILE A 165 9.91 -11.08 5.92
CA ILE A 165 9.70 -12.34 5.22
C ILE A 165 8.86 -13.22 6.12
N ARG A 166 7.96 -13.98 5.52
CA ARG A 166 7.15 -15.01 6.15
C ARG A 166 7.39 -16.35 5.45
N ASP A 167 7.33 -17.43 6.22
CA ASP A 167 7.39 -18.81 5.73
C ASP A 167 8.56 -18.97 4.72
N ASP A 168 8.35 -19.68 3.61
CA ASP A 168 9.40 -20.05 2.67
C ASP A 168 9.57 -19.05 1.50
N GLY A 169 9.70 -17.76 1.82
CA GLY A 169 9.90 -16.70 0.81
C GLY A 169 8.61 -16.01 0.38
N GLN A 170 7.72 -15.77 1.35
CA GLN A 170 6.46 -15.05 1.18
C GLN A 170 6.52 -13.73 1.94
N ALA A 171 5.62 -12.81 1.60
CA ALA A 171 5.33 -11.65 2.43
C ALA A 171 4.02 -11.88 3.17
N GLU A 172 3.83 -11.23 4.33
CA GLU A 172 2.57 -11.35 5.07
C GLU A 172 1.41 -10.72 4.30
N THR A 173 1.56 -9.46 3.88
CA THR A 173 0.61 -8.84 2.95
C THR A 173 1.32 -8.09 1.82
N LEU A 174 0.66 -8.01 0.66
CA LEU A 174 1.12 -7.17 -0.45
C LEU A 174 0.92 -5.68 -0.15
N TYR A 175 -0.10 -5.36 0.63
CA TYR A 175 -0.54 -3.99 0.93
C TYR A 175 0.53 -3.22 1.72
N ASP A 176 1.23 -3.88 2.63
CA ASP A 176 2.27 -3.26 3.46
C ASP A 176 3.45 -2.68 2.65
N PHE A 177 3.68 -3.16 1.42
CA PHE A 177 4.72 -2.60 0.56
C PHE A 177 4.32 -1.35 -0.21
N GLN A 178 3.02 -1.03 -0.24
CA GLN A 178 2.49 0.11 -0.96
C GLN A 178 2.54 1.33 -0.04
N GLN A 179 3.60 2.13 -0.12
CA GLN A 179 3.76 3.31 0.73
C GLN A 179 3.06 4.54 0.14
N GLY A 180 3.23 4.73 -1.17
CA GLY A 180 2.45 5.66 -1.98
C GLY A 180 1.30 4.98 -2.70
N TYR A 181 0.32 5.75 -3.15
CA TYR A 181 -0.76 5.22 -3.98
C TYR A 181 -0.22 4.63 -5.30
N GLY A 182 -0.47 3.34 -5.53
CA GLY A 182 0.09 2.59 -6.66
C GLY A 182 1.60 2.30 -6.56
N GLY A 183 2.24 2.66 -5.45
CA GLY A 183 3.67 2.49 -5.22
C GLY A 183 4.07 1.08 -4.80
N TRP A 184 5.37 0.79 -4.86
CA TRP A 184 5.98 -0.47 -4.45
C TRP A 184 7.33 -0.23 -3.76
N GLU A 185 7.50 0.95 -3.16
CA GLU A 185 8.72 1.37 -2.48
C GLU A 185 9.09 0.38 -1.36
N GLY A 186 8.09 -0.20 -0.68
CA GLY A 186 8.32 -1.21 0.35
C GLY A 186 9.03 -2.45 -0.19
N MET A 187 8.71 -2.91 -1.41
CA MET A 187 9.41 -4.03 -2.03
C MET A 187 10.87 -3.69 -2.34
N GLN A 188 11.13 -2.47 -2.81
CA GLN A 188 12.49 -2.03 -3.09
C GLN A 188 13.34 -2.01 -1.82
N HIS A 189 12.78 -1.48 -0.73
CA HIS A 189 13.40 -1.48 0.59
C HIS A 189 13.62 -2.92 1.10
N SER A 190 12.63 -3.81 1.02
CA SER A 190 12.76 -5.21 1.42
C SER A 190 13.86 -5.96 0.67
N ILE A 191 14.00 -5.73 -0.64
CA ILE A 191 15.08 -6.34 -1.44
C ILE A 191 16.45 -5.90 -0.93
N GLY A 192 16.61 -4.61 -0.61
CA GLY A 192 17.84 -4.05 -0.03
C GLY A 192 18.13 -4.61 1.36
N ALA A 193 17.12 -4.60 2.23
CA ALA A 193 17.16 -5.14 3.59
C ALA A 193 17.58 -6.62 3.61
N MET A 194 16.92 -7.48 2.83
CA MET A 194 17.31 -8.90 2.71
C MET A 194 18.72 -9.07 2.14
N GLY A 195 19.15 -8.18 1.24
CA GLY A 195 20.51 -8.14 0.71
C GLY A 195 21.56 -7.90 1.81
N TYR A 196 21.27 -6.98 2.73
CA TYR A 196 22.16 -6.69 3.87
C TYR A 196 22.07 -7.75 4.97
N LEU A 197 20.87 -8.22 5.32
CA LEU A 197 20.65 -9.29 6.31
C LEU A 197 21.42 -10.58 5.94
N ARG A 198 21.54 -10.89 4.65
CA ARG A 198 22.35 -12.00 4.14
C ARG A 198 23.81 -11.95 4.57
N THR A 199 24.38 -10.76 4.82
CA THR A 199 25.80 -10.62 5.26
C THR A 199 26.06 -11.20 6.65
N PHE A 200 25.01 -11.32 7.48
CA PHE A 200 25.07 -11.99 8.77
C PHE A 200 25.06 -13.52 8.65
N ASN A 201 24.81 -14.08 7.45
CA ASN A 201 24.70 -15.53 7.22
C ASN A 201 23.82 -16.25 8.28
N PRO A 202 22.57 -15.79 8.50
CA PRO A 202 21.71 -16.36 9.53
C PRO A 202 21.43 -17.84 9.22
N ALA A 203 21.48 -18.68 10.25
CA ALA A 203 21.18 -20.11 10.13
C ALA A 203 19.67 -20.37 10.07
N LYS A 204 18.86 -19.53 10.72
CA LYS A 204 17.39 -19.57 10.69
C LYS A 204 16.81 -18.16 10.81
N LEU A 205 15.63 -17.95 10.21
CA LEU A 205 14.82 -16.75 10.44
C LEU A 205 13.59 -17.10 11.28
N PHE A 206 13.23 -16.16 12.15
CA PHE A 206 12.11 -16.23 13.08
C PHE A 206 11.16 -15.06 12.75
N PRO A 207 10.20 -15.27 11.84
CA PRO A 207 9.28 -14.22 11.41
C PRO A 207 8.15 -14.02 12.41
N SER A 208 7.57 -12.83 12.44
CA SER A 208 6.44 -12.55 13.34
C SER A 208 5.16 -13.26 12.89
N HIS A 209 5.06 -13.66 11.61
CA HIS A 209 4.00 -14.50 11.11
C HIS A 209 4.55 -15.70 10.31
N GLY A 210 3.88 -16.84 10.41
CA GLY A 210 4.26 -18.09 9.75
C GLY A 210 5.25 -18.94 10.55
N GLY A 211 5.85 -19.92 9.88
CA GLY A 211 6.81 -20.85 10.44
C GLY A 211 8.26 -20.35 10.44
N VAL A 212 9.10 -21.02 11.24
CA VAL A 212 10.55 -20.81 11.23
C VAL A 212 11.11 -21.10 9.84
N VAL A 213 11.95 -20.19 9.33
CA VAL A 213 12.59 -20.33 8.02
C VAL A 213 13.91 -21.07 8.18
N GLU A 214 13.92 -22.34 7.81
CA GLU A 214 15.07 -23.25 7.93
C GLU A 214 16.14 -23.04 6.86
N HIS A 215 15.79 -22.41 5.74
CA HIS A 215 16.69 -22.13 4.61
C HIS A 215 16.66 -20.63 4.25
N PRO A 216 17.29 -19.76 5.09
CA PRO A 216 17.13 -18.31 4.99
C PRO A 216 17.55 -17.71 3.65
N ILE A 217 18.67 -18.17 3.10
CA ILE A 217 19.23 -17.59 1.87
C ILE A 217 18.32 -17.88 0.68
N GLU A 218 17.86 -19.12 0.57
CA GLU A 218 16.96 -19.58 -0.48
C GLU A 218 15.60 -18.89 -0.38
N ALA A 219 15.06 -18.74 0.83
CA ALA A 219 13.78 -18.09 1.07
C ALA A 219 13.83 -16.59 0.73
N MET A 220 14.89 -15.88 1.17
CA MET A 220 15.10 -14.48 0.80
C MET A 220 15.29 -14.29 -0.71
N ASP A 221 16.06 -15.16 -1.36
CA ASP A 221 16.26 -15.07 -2.82
C ASP A 221 14.97 -15.37 -3.61
N ARG A 222 14.13 -16.30 -3.13
CA ARG A 222 12.76 -16.51 -3.67
C ARG A 222 11.91 -15.25 -3.57
N LEU A 223 11.81 -14.66 -2.37
CA LEU A 223 10.98 -13.47 -2.16
C LEU A 223 11.48 -12.28 -3.01
N LYS A 224 12.79 -12.04 -3.05
CA LYS A 224 13.40 -11.00 -3.89
C LYS A 224 13.09 -11.20 -5.37
N MET A 225 13.10 -12.44 -5.85
CA MET A 225 12.74 -12.75 -7.23
C MET A 225 11.26 -12.46 -7.51
N ALA A 226 10.36 -12.86 -6.61
CA ALA A 226 8.94 -12.56 -6.72
C ALA A 226 8.65 -11.05 -6.71
N MET A 227 9.27 -10.30 -5.79
CA MET A 227 9.14 -8.84 -5.72
C MET A 227 9.63 -8.16 -7.00
N ARG A 228 10.78 -8.58 -7.55
CA ARG A 228 11.28 -8.04 -8.83
C ARG A 228 10.31 -8.30 -9.98
N GLY A 229 9.78 -9.53 -10.07
CA GLY A 229 8.80 -9.89 -11.09
C GLY A 229 7.51 -9.06 -10.98
N TRP A 230 7.05 -8.79 -9.76
CA TRP A 230 5.89 -7.92 -9.54
C TRP A 230 6.15 -6.48 -9.99
N MET A 231 7.29 -5.90 -9.59
CA MET A 231 7.66 -4.53 -9.99
C MET A 231 7.81 -4.39 -11.51
N GLU A 232 8.40 -5.39 -12.18
CA GLU A 232 8.52 -5.41 -13.65
C GLU A 232 7.14 -5.49 -14.32
N PHE A 233 6.29 -6.40 -13.86
CA PHE A 233 4.92 -6.55 -14.36
C PHE A 233 4.13 -5.25 -14.19
N TYR A 234 4.08 -4.69 -12.98
CA TYR A 234 3.28 -3.50 -12.68
C TYR A 234 3.85 -2.24 -13.33
N GLY A 235 5.17 -2.04 -13.29
CA GLY A 235 5.84 -0.88 -13.89
C GLY A 235 5.64 -0.79 -15.41
N SER A 236 5.45 -1.92 -16.10
CA SER A 236 5.13 -1.93 -17.53
C SER A 236 3.73 -1.39 -17.87
N THR A 237 2.86 -1.20 -16.88
CA THR A 237 1.46 -0.80 -17.07
C THR A 237 1.18 0.69 -16.80
N VAL A 238 2.18 1.47 -16.39
CA VAL A 238 2.02 2.90 -16.04
C VAL A 238 2.63 3.79 -17.14
N PRO A 239 1.83 4.40 -18.03
CA PRO A 239 2.35 5.28 -19.08
C PRO A 239 2.76 6.65 -18.50
N ASN A 240 4.02 7.04 -18.70
CA ASN A 240 4.55 8.34 -18.29
C ASN A 240 4.25 9.46 -19.32
N SER A 241 2.99 9.76 -19.57
CA SER A 241 2.62 10.93 -20.37
C SER A 241 1.83 11.95 -19.56
N VAL A 242 2.40 13.15 -19.39
CA VAL A 242 1.66 14.33 -18.93
C VAL A 242 0.85 14.86 -20.13
N PRO A 243 -0.50 14.84 -20.10
CA PRO A 243 -1.31 15.37 -21.18
C PRO A 243 -1.24 16.91 -21.22
N ASP A 244 -1.24 17.48 -22.42
CA ASP A 244 -1.25 18.93 -22.65
C ASP A 244 -2.66 19.50 -22.44
N ILE A 245 -2.91 20.11 -21.27
CA ILE A 245 -4.23 20.64 -20.88
C ILE A 245 -4.73 21.76 -21.79
N THR A 246 -3.84 22.44 -22.54
CA THR A 246 -4.26 23.46 -23.51
C THR A 246 -5.06 22.87 -24.68
N LYS A 247 -4.99 21.54 -24.85
CA LYS A 247 -5.76 20.77 -25.84
C LYS A 247 -6.98 20.08 -25.24
N ALA A 248 -7.39 20.48 -24.04
CA ALA A 248 -8.56 19.92 -23.39
C ALA A 248 -9.83 20.31 -24.14
N GLU A 249 -10.35 19.39 -24.95
CA GLU A 249 -11.59 19.55 -25.70
C GLU A 249 -12.55 18.39 -25.38
N LEU A 250 -13.83 18.72 -25.22
CA LEU A 250 -14.90 17.73 -25.14
C LEU A 250 -15.04 16.99 -26.47
N GLN A 251 -15.03 15.66 -26.41
CA GLN A 251 -15.10 14.81 -27.60
C GLN A 251 -16.43 14.04 -27.66
N PRO A 252 -17.17 14.06 -28.77
CA PRO A 252 -18.27 13.12 -28.98
C PRO A 252 -17.70 11.70 -29.14
N VAL A 253 -18.22 10.74 -28.38
CA VAL A 253 -17.79 9.34 -28.44
C VAL A 253 -18.74 8.54 -29.33
N ILE A 254 -20.03 8.68 -29.06
CA ILE A 254 -21.17 8.16 -29.82
C ILE A 254 -22.26 9.25 -29.79
N PRO A 255 -23.35 9.12 -30.58
CA PRO A 255 -24.44 10.10 -30.51
C PRO A 255 -24.86 10.36 -29.07
N ASP A 256 -25.04 11.63 -28.73
CA ASP A 256 -25.50 12.12 -27.42
C ASP A 256 -24.54 11.89 -26.24
N VAL A 257 -23.39 11.22 -26.45
CA VAL A 257 -22.40 10.92 -25.42
C VAL A 257 -21.10 11.64 -25.69
N TYR A 258 -20.69 12.44 -24.72
CA TYR A 258 -19.49 13.25 -24.76
C TYR A 258 -18.52 12.82 -23.66
N HIS A 259 -17.24 12.98 -23.93
CA HIS A 259 -16.16 12.57 -23.05
C HIS A 259 -15.10 13.67 -22.95
N SER A 260 -14.70 13.99 -21.72
CA SER A 260 -13.52 14.80 -21.44
C SER A 260 -12.39 13.89 -20.95
N LYS A 261 -11.44 13.62 -21.85
CA LYS A 261 -10.24 12.81 -21.58
C LYS A 261 -9.27 13.48 -20.59
N PHE A 262 -9.43 14.78 -20.36
CA PHE A 262 -8.51 15.56 -19.56
C PHE A 262 -8.93 15.65 -18.09
N SER A 263 -10.17 15.27 -17.75
CA SER A 263 -10.54 14.97 -16.37
C SER A 263 -9.66 13.83 -15.84
N ASN A 264 -9.14 13.97 -14.62
CA ASN A 264 -8.25 12.97 -14.01
C ASN A 264 -8.90 11.56 -13.96
N ALA A 265 -10.21 11.54 -13.75
CA ALA A 265 -11.05 10.35 -13.65
C ALA A 265 -11.72 9.91 -14.97
N SER A 266 -11.51 10.61 -16.08
CA SER A 266 -12.33 10.51 -17.30
C SER A 266 -13.81 10.85 -17.07
N HIS A 267 -14.23 12.06 -17.47
CA HIS A 267 -15.60 12.53 -17.29
C HIS A 267 -16.45 12.23 -18.53
N TYR A 268 -17.63 11.64 -18.35
CA TYR A 268 -18.60 11.43 -19.41
C TYR A 268 -19.89 12.21 -19.15
N ALA A 269 -20.50 12.71 -20.23
CA ALA A 269 -21.78 13.39 -20.20
C ALA A 269 -22.70 12.84 -21.30
N ILE A 270 -23.92 12.46 -20.91
CA ILE A 270 -25.00 12.08 -21.83
C ILE A 270 -25.96 13.27 -21.93
N VAL A 271 -26.22 13.77 -23.14
CA VAL A 271 -27.13 14.90 -23.38
C VAL A 271 -28.39 14.39 -24.06
N SER A 272 -29.51 14.39 -23.33
CA SER A 272 -30.82 13.99 -23.84
C SER A 272 -31.34 14.96 -24.90
N LYS A 273 -32.27 14.49 -25.74
CA LYS A 273 -33.08 15.33 -26.64
C LYS A 273 -33.82 16.47 -25.93
N SER A 274 -34.13 16.32 -24.64
CA SER A 274 -34.75 17.38 -23.84
C SER A 274 -33.76 18.49 -23.43
N GLY A 275 -32.47 18.32 -23.72
CA GLY A 275 -31.36 19.17 -23.29
C GLY A 275 -30.86 18.85 -21.88
N LYS A 276 -31.44 17.89 -21.16
CA LYS A 276 -30.91 17.49 -19.85
C LYS A 276 -29.63 16.67 -19.99
N GLY A 277 -28.69 16.90 -19.08
CA GLY A 277 -27.44 16.16 -18.98
C GLY A 277 -27.43 15.16 -17.84
N LEU A 278 -26.88 13.97 -18.07
CA LEU A 278 -26.48 12.99 -17.05
C LEU A 278 -24.96 12.88 -17.07
N PHE A 279 -24.32 13.12 -15.93
CA PHE A 279 -22.86 13.02 -15.79
C PHE A 279 -22.47 11.68 -15.14
N VAL A 280 -21.46 11.04 -15.71
CA VAL A 280 -20.73 9.93 -15.06
C VAL A 280 -19.35 10.46 -14.72
N ASP A 281 -19.11 10.57 -13.42
CA ASP A 281 -17.97 11.25 -12.82
C ASP A 281 -17.91 12.74 -13.15
N TYR A 282 -17.42 13.56 -12.23
CA TYR A 282 -17.18 14.99 -12.43
C TYR A 282 -16.22 15.48 -11.33
N GLY A 283 -14.98 15.03 -11.40
CA GLY A 283 -13.90 15.60 -10.60
C GLY A 283 -13.03 16.55 -11.41
N PRO A 284 -11.79 16.83 -11.00
CA PRO A 284 -11.04 17.95 -11.51
C PRO A 284 -10.53 17.70 -12.93
N ASN A 285 -10.40 18.79 -13.69
CA ASN A 285 -9.67 18.73 -14.95
C ASN A 285 -8.19 18.54 -14.63
N TYR A 286 -7.65 17.37 -14.99
CA TYR A 286 -6.35 16.86 -14.59
C TYR A 286 -6.21 16.78 -13.06
N SER A 287 -4.98 16.64 -12.55
CA SER A 287 -4.70 16.64 -11.12
C SER A 287 -4.78 18.03 -10.47
N ASN A 288 -5.43 19.02 -11.11
CA ASN A 288 -5.56 20.38 -10.56
C ASN A 288 -6.39 20.34 -9.27
N GLY A 289 -5.77 20.75 -8.15
CA GLY A 289 -6.38 20.70 -6.83
C GLY A 289 -6.16 19.37 -6.09
N LEU A 290 -5.78 18.29 -6.79
CA LEU A 290 -5.42 17.00 -6.20
C LEU A 290 -3.95 16.97 -5.80
N VAL A 291 -3.56 17.83 -4.85
CA VAL A 291 -2.18 17.93 -4.36
C VAL A 291 -2.05 17.22 -3.02
N ALA A 292 -2.05 15.88 -3.08
CA ALA A 292 -1.94 15.05 -1.89
C ALA A 292 -0.65 15.32 -1.11
N GLY A 293 -0.75 15.50 0.21
CA GLY A 293 0.40 15.62 1.11
C GLY A 293 1.10 16.99 1.12
N VAL A 294 0.61 17.98 0.36
CA VAL A 294 1.14 19.36 0.37
C VAL A 294 0.13 20.35 0.95
N LEU A 295 -1.15 20.14 0.66
CA LEU A 295 -2.24 21.01 1.07
C LEU A 295 -2.97 20.47 2.29
N HIS A 296 -3.57 21.37 3.08
CA HIS A 296 -4.57 20.95 4.07
C HIS A 296 -5.78 20.33 3.35
N ALA A 297 -6.46 19.39 4.01
CA ALA A 297 -7.57 18.64 3.41
C ALA A 297 -8.72 19.54 2.90
N ASP A 298 -8.92 20.72 3.47
CA ASP A 298 -9.89 21.72 3.02
C ASP A 298 -9.43 22.46 1.75
N GLU A 299 -8.13 22.72 1.62
CA GLU A 299 -7.51 23.38 0.45
C GLU A 299 -7.51 22.47 -0.80
N SER A 300 -7.34 21.16 -0.62
CA SER A 300 -7.32 20.17 -1.71
C SER A 300 -8.68 19.91 -2.36
N ASN A 301 -9.75 20.59 -1.91
CA ASN A 301 -11.11 20.47 -2.46
C ASN A 301 -11.54 21.62 -3.37
N ARG A 302 -10.61 22.50 -3.74
CA ARG A 302 -10.92 23.63 -4.61
C ARG A 302 -11.20 23.14 -6.04
N PHE A 303 -12.48 22.96 -6.33
CA PHE A 303 -12.97 22.56 -7.65
C PHE A 303 -13.17 23.77 -8.58
N VAL A 304 -12.73 23.64 -9.84
CA VAL A 304 -13.03 24.58 -10.92
C VAL A 304 -13.88 23.83 -11.96
N PRO A 305 -15.13 24.28 -12.22
CA PRO A 305 -15.97 23.61 -13.21
C PRO A 305 -15.35 23.70 -14.59
N HIS A 306 -15.39 22.59 -15.32
CA HIS A 306 -14.91 22.46 -16.69
C HIS A 306 -16.00 21.82 -17.56
N SER A 307 -15.83 21.88 -18.88
CA SER A 307 -16.71 21.27 -19.89
C SER A 307 -18.18 21.74 -19.92
N LEU A 308 -18.67 22.50 -18.91
CA LEU A 308 -20.04 23.03 -18.92
C LEU A 308 -20.31 23.94 -20.13
N PRO A 309 -19.47 24.94 -20.47
CA PRO A 309 -19.74 25.80 -21.62
C PRO A 309 -19.81 25.02 -22.94
N GLU A 310 -18.93 24.02 -23.12
CA GLU A 310 -18.90 23.15 -24.29
C GLU A 310 -20.17 22.29 -24.36
N LEU A 311 -20.60 21.71 -23.24
CA LEU A 311 -21.85 20.96 -23.15
C LEU A 311 -23.08 21.85 -23.41
N ARG A 312 -23.08 23.12 -22.96
CA ARG A 312 -24.13 24.09 -23.30
C ARG A 312 -24.17 24.36 -24.81
N ALA A 313 -23.01 24.49 -25.45
CA ALA A 313 -22.92 24.75 -26.89
C ALA A 313 -23.47 23.62 -27.76
N VAL A 314 -23.44 22.37 -27.26
CA VAL A 314 -24.04 21.21 -27.93
C VAL A 314 -25.50 20.93 -27.52
N GLY A 315 -26.12 21.84 -26.77
CA GLY A 315 -27.55 21.80 -26.47
C GLY A 315 -27.94 21.38 -25.04
N MET A 316 -26.98 21.11 -24.15
CA MET A 316 -27.30 20.82 -22.75
C MET A 316 -27.84 22.08 -22.05
N THR A 317 -29.02 22.03 -21.45
CA THR A 317 -29.66 23.14 -20.73
C THR A 317 -29.51 23.05 -19.21
N LYS A 318 -29.40 21.83 -18.65
CA LYS A 318 -29.22 21.57 -17.21
C LYS A 318 -28.43 20.28 -16.99
N VAL A 319 -27.59 20.22 -15.95
CA VAL A 319 -27.09 18.94 -15.41
C VAL A 319 -28.16 18.37 -14.48
N ASP A 320 -28.96 17.44 -14.98
CA ASP A 320 -30.12 16.91 -14.25
C ASP A 320 -29.71 15.82 -13.24
N VAL A 321 -28.81 14.93 -13.66
CA VAL A 321 -28.30 13.82 -12.85
C VAL A 321 -26.78 13.77 -12.91
N ALA A 322 -26.13 13.41 -11.81
CA ALA A 322 -24.73 13.01 -11.79
C ALA A 322 -24.55 11.76 -10.92
N MET A 323 -23.64 10.87 -11.34
CA MET A 323 -23.33 9.64 -10.61
C MET A 323 -21.84 9.29 -10.68
N PRO A 324 -21.26 8.73 -9.60
CA PRO A 324 -19.89 8.25 -9.62
C PRO A 324 -19.82 6.86 -10.25
N SER A 325 -18.77 6.58 -11.03
CA SER A 325 -18.41 5.23 -11.45
C SER A 325 -17.87 4.42 -10.27
N HIS A 326 -17.11 5.05 -9.38
CA HIS A 326 -16.67 4.50 -8.09
C HIS A 326 -16.27 5.64 -7.13
N LEU A 327 -16.00 5.28 -5.87
CA LEU A 327 -15.63 6.24 -4.84
C LEU A 327 -14.13 6.56 -4.91
N HIS A 328 -13.81 7.74 -5.42
CA HIS A 328 -12.47 8.35 -5.35
C HIS A 328 -12.62 9.85 -5.62
N ASP A 329 -11.77 10.68 -5.01
CA ASP A 329 -11.89 12.15 -5.01
C ASP A 329 -11.85 12.77 -6.41
N ASP A 330 -10.98 12.27 -7.25
CA ASP A 330 -10.83 12.67 -8.64
C ASP A 330 -12.04 12.33 -9.53
N HIS A 331 -12.95 11.48 -9.06
CA HIS A 331 -14.24 11.21 -9.72
C HIS A 331 -15.36 12.13 -9.23
N ILE A 332 -15.29 12.67 -7.99
CA ILE A 332 -16.47 13.25 -7.31
C ILE A 332 -16.29 14.66 -6.76
N THR A 333 -15.09 15.24 -6.78
CA THR A 333 -14.83 16.59 -6.20
C THR A 333 -15.75 17.69 -6.74
N GLY A 334 -16.23 17.61 -7.99
CA GLY A 334 -17.18 18.56 -8.57
C GLY A 334 -18.64 18.33 -8.21
N PHE A 335 -18.99 17.23 -7.53
CA PHE A 335 -20.38 16.88 -7.22
C PHE A 335 -21.05 17.91 -6.29
N ALA A 336 -20.34 18.35 -5.26
CA ALA A 336 -20.88 19.35 -4.35
C ALA A 336 -21.09 20.72 -5.03
N TYR A 337 -20.37 21.02 -6.11
CA TYR A 337 -20.62 22.20 -6.95
C TYR A 337 -21.92 22.01 -7.74
N LEU A 338 -22.07 20.86 -8.43
CA LEU A 338 -23.26 20.54 -9.20
C LEU A 338 -24.53 20.55 -8.33
N GLN A 339 -24.50 19.94 -7.14
CA GLN A 339 -25.64 19.94 -6.22
C GLN A 339 -26.07 21.37 -5.82
N ARG A 340 -25.09 22.23 -5.50
CA ARG A 340 -25.35 23.57 -4.98
C ARG A 340 -25.66 24.61 -6.05
N LYS A 341 -25.09 24.48 -7.25
CA LYS A 341 -25.21 25.49 -8.32
C LYS A 341 -26.13 25.08 -9.46
N GLU A 342 -26.14 23.80 -9.83
CA GLU A 342 -26.95 23.28 -10.94
C GLU A 342 -28.25 22.61 -10.45
N GLY A 343 -28.40 22.37 -9.14
CA GLY A 343 -29.54 21.65 -8.59
C GLY A 343 -29.64 20.22 -9.13
N THR A 344 -28.47 19.60 -9.33
CA THR A 344 -28.30 18.25 -9.86
C THR A 344 -28.71 17.20 -8.84
N ARG A 345 -29.42 16.17 -9.31
CA ARG A 345 -29.78 14.99 -8.51
C ARG A 345 -28.62 14.00 -8.52
N PHE A 346 -28.32 13.38 -7.38
CA PHE A 346 -27.22 12.42 -7.28
C PHE A 346 -27.69 11.00 -7.20
N TRP A 347 -27.16 10.19 -8.11
CA TRP A 347 -27.42 8.76 -8.16
C TRP A 347 -26.14 8.01 -7.83
N CYS A 348 -26.22 6.87 -7.14
CA CYS A 348 -25.04 6.03 -6.88
C CYS A 348 -25.45 4.58 -6.60
N TYR A 349 -24.49 3.66 -6.60
CA TYR A 349 -24.73 2.32 -6.09
C TYR A 349 -24.89 2.35 -4.56
N LYS A 350 -25.81 1.55 -4.01
CA LYS A 350 -26.23 1.62 -2.60
C LYS A 350 -25.09 1.57 -1.57
N ASN A 351 -24.01 0.84 -1.85
CA ASN A 351 -22.87 0.74 -0.94
C ASN A 351 -22.07 2.05 -0.77
N MET A 352 -22.25 3.04 -1.66
CA MET A 352 -21.57 4.33 -1.58
C MET A 352 -22.35 5.38 -0.79
N VAL A 353 -23.62 5.13 -0.45
CA VAL A 353 -24.50 6.15 0.17
C VAL A 353 -23.91 6.70 1.46
N ASN A 354 -23.50 5.83 2.39
CA ASN A 354 -22.95 6.26 3.69
C ASN A 354 -21.70 7.13 3.51
N LEU A 355 -20.79 6.76 2.61
CA LEU A 355 -19.56 7.49 2.36
C LEU A 355 -19.79 8.84 1.68
N LEU A 356 -20.79 8.93 0.79
CA LEU A 356 -21.14 10.18 0.12
C LEU A 356 -21.89 11.15 1.05
N GLU A 357 -22.83 10.66 1.85
CA GLU A 357 -23.62 11.50 2.76
C GLU A 357 -22.90 11.83 4.07
N HIS A 358 -22.00 10.93 4.50
CA HIS A 358 -21.25 11.02 5.76
C HIS A 358 -19.77 10.69 5.53
N PRO A 359 -18.99 11.55 4.84
CA PRO A 359 -17.61 11.27 4.47
C PRO A 359 -16.64 11.10 5.66
N THR A 360 -17.05 11.44 6.88
CA THR A 360 -16.28 11.21 8.12
C THR A 360 -16.61 9.89 8.81
N SER A 361 -17.58 9.11 8.31
CA SER A 361 -18.08 7.90 8.98
C SER A 361 -17.10 6.74 8.93
N GLU A 362 -16.28 6.67 7.88
CA GLU A 362 -15.34 5.58 7.62
C GLU A 362 -14.05 6.12 7.02
N LEU A 363 -12.94 5.43 7.27
CA LEU A 363 -11.62 5.79 6.75
C LEU A 363 -11.35 5.07 5.44
N VAL A 364 -11.94 5.58 4.36
CA VAL A 364 -11.72 5.05 3.00
C VAL A 364 -10.77 5.98 2.24
N GLY A 365 -9.83 5.38 1.50
CA GLY A 365 -8.84 6.09 0.69
C GLY A 365 -9.49 7.12 -0.24
N CYS A 366 -8.80 8.23 -0.49
CA CYS A 366 -9.20 9.24 -1.48
C CYS A 366 -10.64 9.80 -1.31
N THR A 367 -11.14 9.89 -0.07
CA THR A 367 -12.46 10.44 0.23
C THR A 367 -12.45 11.97 0.25
N VAL A 368 -13.52 12.60 -0.28
CA VAL A 368 -13.78 14.05 -0.27
C VAL A 368 -14.53 14.42 1.02
N PRO A 369 -14.15 15.49 1.75
CA PRO A 369 -14.78 15.88 3.02
C PRO A 369 -16.16 16.54 2.89
N VAL A 370 -16.63 16.76 1.67
CA VAL A 370 -17.88 17.49 1.42
C VAL A 370 -19.01 16.48 1.22
N PRO A 371 -20.02 16.46 2.10
CA PRO A 371 -21.14 15.54 1.94
C PRO A 371 -21.96 15.89 0.70
N VAL A 372 -22.43 14.85 0.02
CA VAL A 372 -23.32 14.92 -1.14
C VAL A 372 -24.57 14.11 -0.82
N LYS A 373 -25.73 14.77 -0.78
CA LYS A 373 -27.00 14.09 -0.57
C LYS A 373 -27.29 13.17 -1.76
N VAL A 374 -27.65 11.92 -1.51
CA VAL A 374 -28.03 10.96 -2.55
C VAL A 374 -29.54 11.02 -2.77
N ASP A 375 -29.96 11.12 -4.03
CA ASP A 375 -31.38 11.17 -4.42
C ASP A 375 -31.89 9.82 -4.95
N HIS A 376 -31.00 8.95 -5.46
CA HIS A 376 -31.33 7.58 -5.86
C HIS A 376 -30.15 6.65 -5.57
N ALA A 377 -30.40 5.56 -4.86
CA ALA A 377 -29.41 4.50 -4.63
C ALA A 377 -29.83 3.24 -5.38
N PHE A 378 -29.01 2.80 -6.34
CA PHE A 378 -29.28 1.62 -7.14
C PHE A 378 -28.94 0.34 -6.40
N GLU A 379 -29.76 -0.69 -6.63
CA GLU A 379 -29.49 -2.08 -6.26
C GLU A 379 -28.91 -2.88 -7.43
N GLU A 380 -28.35 -4.04 -7.13
CA GLU A 380 -27.86 -4.99 -8.13
C GLU A 380 -28.99 -5.41 -9.09
N ASN A 381 -28.72 -5.38 -10.40
CA ASN A 381 -29.66 -5.68 -11.48
C ASN A 381 -30.89 -4.75 -11.56
N GLU A 382 -30.88 -3.60 -10.89
CA GLU A 382 -31.97 -2.63 -11.00
C GLU A 382 -32.00 -2.04 -12.42
N GLU A 383 -33.16 -2.11 -13.07
CA GLU A 383 -33.39 -1.36 -14.31
C GLU A 383 -33.60 0.12 -14.01
N VAL A 384 -32.74 0.95 -14.57
CA VAL A 384 -32.75 2.40 -14.38
C VAL A 384 -33.15 3.06 -15.68
N ALA A 385 -34.17 3.93 -15.63
CA ALA A 385 -34.59 4.75 -16.75
C ALA A 385 -34.33 6.23 -16.45
N TRP A 386 -33.74 6.93 -17.41
CA TRP A 386 -33.54 8.38 -17.36
C TRP A 386 -33.76 8.97 -18.75
N GLU A 387 -34.76 9.85 -18.87
CA GLU A 387 -35.22 10.38 -20.17
C GLU A 387 -35.48 9.24 -21.19
N GLU A 388 -34.85 9.26 -22.36
CA GLU A 388 -34.94 8.19 -23.37
C GLU A 388 -33.99 7.01 -23.12
N PHE A 389 -33.11 7.11 -22.13
CA PHE A 389 -32.06 6.13 -21.86
C PHE A 389 -32.53 5.09 -20.82
N ARG A 390 -32.07 3.86 -21.00
CA ARG A 390 -32.29 2.75 -20.08
C ARG A 390 -30.98 2.00 -19.88
N GLY A 391 -30.72 1.59 -18.64
CA GLY A 391 -29.56 0.79 -18.26
C GLY A 391 -29.91 -0.15 -17.13
N VAL A 392 -28.96 -1.02 -16.79
CA VAL A 392 -29.05 -1.91 -15.64
C VAL A 392 -27.88 -1.59 -14.71
N ALA A 393 -28.17 -1.39 -13.43
CA ALA A 393 -27.14 -1.21 -12.43
C ALA A 393 -26.45 -2.56 -12.14
N LEU A 394 -25.13 -2.61 -12.35
CA LEU A 394 -24.31 -3.80 -12.10
C LEU A 394 -23.16 -3.41 -11.17
N SER A 395 -22.93 -4.20 -10.12
CA SER A 395 -21.69 -4.09 -9.38
C SER A 395 -20.52 -4.71 -10.16
N ARG A 396 -19.29 -4.32 -9.81
CA ARG A 396 -18.08 -4.87 -10.46
C ARG A 396 -17.94 -6.40 -10.29
N TYR A 397 -18.67 -7.00 -9.34
CA TYR A 397 -18.68 -8.43 -9.08
C TYR A 397 -19.64 -9.23 -9.98
N SER A 398 -20.54 -8.56 -10.71
CA SER A 398 -21.60 -9.18 -11.50
C SER A 398 -21.45 -8.97 -13.02
N VAL A 399 -20.39 -8.33 -13.51
CA VAL A 399 -20.09 -8.27 -14.96
C VAL A 399 -19.94 -9.70 -15.49
N PRO A 400 -20.90 -10.22 -16.30
CA PRO A 400 -20.87 -11.59 -16.77
C PRO A 400 -19.96 -11.66 -17.99
N ASN A 401 -18.65 -11.68 -17.75
CA ASN A 401 -17.67 -12.13 -18.74
C ASN A 401 -16.43 -12.72 -18.06
N ARG A 402 -16.68 -13.75 -17.23
CA ARG A 402 -15.73 -14.84 -17.02
C ARG A 402 -16.52 -16.14 -17.13
N PRO A 403 -16.09 -17.13 -17.95
CA PRO A 403 -16.64 -18.48 -17.81
C PRO A 403 -16.43 -18.91 -16.35
N GLU A 404 -17.49 -19.40 -15.74
CA GLU A 404 -17.58 -19.81 -14.35
C GLU A 404 -16.30 -20.52 -13.88
N ARG A 405 -15.51 -19.86 -13.03
CA ARG A 405 -14.63 -20.60 -12.14
C ARG A 405 -15.52 -21.19 -11.07
N ARG A 406 -15.78 -22.49 -11.18
CA ARG A 406 -16.38 -23.30 -10.10
C ARG A 406 -15.72 -22.92 -8.76
N PRO A 407 -16.48 -22.79 -7.66
CA PRO A 407 -15.90 -22.52 -6.36
C PRO A 407 -14.87 -23.62 -6.02
N LEU A 408 -13.66 -23.19 -5.70
CA LEU A 408 -12.64 -24.06 -5.13
C LEU A 408 -13.21 -24.61 -3.82
N ARG A 409 -13.68 -25.86 -3.86
CA ARG A 409 -13.89 -26.66 -2.66
C ARG A 409 -12.55 -26.70 -1.92
N SER A 410 -12.60 -26.51 -0.61
CA SER A 410 -11.48 -26.67 0.32
C SER A 410 -10.60 -27.87 -0.08
N ILE A 411 -9.41 -27.61 -0.60
CA ILE A 411 -8.39 -28.64 -0.79
C ILE A 411 -7.75 -28.86 0.57
N SER A 412 -8.18 -29.92 1.26
CA SER A 412 -7.44 -30.51 2.37
C SER A 412 -6.19 -31.17 1.80
N TRP A 413 -5.01 -30.70 2.17
CA TRP A 413 -3.73 -31.31 1.80
C TRP A 413 -3.52 -32.64 2.53
N PRO A 414 -3.29 -33.77 1.83
CA PRO A 414 -2.71 -34.95 2.46
C PRO A 414 -1.19 -34.76 2.61
N ARG A 415 -0.64 -35.20 3.75
CA ARG A 415 0.81 -35.20 4.06
C ARG A 415 1.63 -35.91 2.98
N PRO A 416 2.90 -35.51 2.75
CA PRO A 416 3.70 -36.07 1.65
C PRO A 416 4.12 -37.51 1.94
N ARG A 417 3.87 -38.41 0.98
CA ARG A 417 4.64 -39.64 0.80
C ARG A 417 5.48 -39.52 -0.48
N SER A 418 6.74 -39.88 -0.32
CA SER A 418 7.83 -40.07 -1.29
C SER A 418 7.46 -40.11 -2.78
N TRP A 419 8.12 -39.24 -3.55
CA TRP A 419 8.17 -39.31 -5.02
C TRP A 419 9.09 -40.45 -5.46
N ALA A 420 8.51 -41.53 -5.97
CA ALA A 420 9.14 -42.41 -6.93
C ALA A 420 8.07 -42.91 -7.90
N GLU A 421 8.36 -42.79 -9.20
CA GLU A 421 7.73 -43.50 -10.31
C GLU A 421 6.27 -43.19 -10.64
N SER A 422 6.05 -42.41 -11.72
CA SER A 422 5.33 -42.85 -12.93
C SER A 422 4.89 -41.66 -13.80
N ARG A 423 5.33 -41.66 -15.07
CA ARG A 423 4.73 -40.86 -16.15
C ARG A 423 3.47 -41.57 -16.66
N PRO A 424 2.42 -40.83 -17.04
CA PRO A 424 1.54 -41.30 -18.11
C PRO A 424 1.49 -40.35 -19.32
N SER A 425 1.44 -41.00 -20.47
CA SER A 425 1.47 -40.53 -21.85
C SER A 425 0.07 -40.21 -22.38
N TRP A 426 -0.26 -38.94 -22.68
CA TRP A 426 -1.34 -38.58 -23.62
C TRP A 426 -1.08 -37.19 -24.25
N MET A 427 -0.71 -37.18 -25.53
CA MET A 427 -0.79 -36.01 -26.41
C MET A 427 -1.25 -36.48 -27.79
N PRO A 428 -2.27 -35.86 -28.40
CA PRO A 428 -2.41 -35.80 -29.85
C PRO A 428 -1.86 -34.48 -30.39
N ASN A 429 -1.10 -34.60 -31.48
CA ASN A 429 -0.58 -33.53 -32.32
C ASN A 429 -1.63 -32.49 -32.71
N THR A 430 -1.34 -31.20 -32.50
CA THR A 430 -1.86 -30.14 -33.39
C THR A 430 -0.83 -29.03 -33.57
N ARG A 431 -0.66 -28.63 -34.84
CA ARG A 431 0.40 -27.79 -35.39
C ARG A 431 0.26 -26.33 -34.94
N TRP A 432 1.38 -25.72 -34.56
CA TRP A 432 1.52 -24.27 -34.43
C TRP A 432 1.85 -23.66 -35.79
N ILE A 433 1.01 -22.75 -36.28
CA ILE A 433 1.33 -21.86 -37.40
C ILE A 433 2.01 -20.63 -36.80
N SER A 434 3.31 -20.50 -37.01
CA SER A 434 4.08 -19.30 -36.74
C SER A 434 4.01 -18.38 -37.96
N ALA A 435 3.51 -17.15 -37.79
CA ALA A 435 3.64 -16.09 -38.79
C ALA A 435 4.85 -15.20 -38.42
N THR A 436 5.89 -15.25 -39.24
CA THR A 436 6.95 -14.25 -39.33
C THR A 436 6.46 -13.05 -40.17
N PRO A 437 7.10 -11.88 -40.02
CA PRO A 437 7.25 -10.99 -41.17
C PRO A 437 8.70 -10.53 -41.36
N GLU A 438 9.33 -11.05 -42.41
CA GLU A 438 10.21 -10.30 -43.32
C GLU A 438 9.33 -9.97 -44.56
N ASN A 439 9.45 -8.91 -45.36
CA ASN A 439 10.50 -7.95 -45.67
C ASN A 439 9.85 -6.85 -46.55
N SER A 440 10.30 -5.59 -46.50
CA SER A 440 10.43 -4.77 -47.72
C SER A 440 11.32 -3.56 -47.47
N ALA A 441 12.49 -3.59 -48.11
CA ALA A 441 13.46 -2.51 -48.23
C ALA A 441 12.95 -1.36 -49.12
N PHE A 442 13.44 -0.14 -48.89
CA PHE A 442 14.00 0.73 -49.95
C PHE A 442 14.68 1.97 -49.31
N GLY A 443 15.87 2.33 -49.83
CA GLY A 443 16.41 3.70 -49.72
C GLY A 443 17.78 3.85 -49.02
N ARG A 444 18.87 3.61 -49.75
CA ARG A 444 20.23 4.04 -49.39
C ARG A 444 20.41 5.55 -49.61
N THR A 445 21.14 6.21 -48.72
CA THR A 445 22.17 7.25 -48.99
C THR A 445 22.98 7.46 -47.70
N THR A 446 24.20 6.90 -47.58
CA THR A 446 25.50 7.63 -47.56
C THR A 446 25.51 8.90 -46.67
N SER A 447 26.29 9.02 -45.60
CA SER A 447 27.76 9.11 -45.65
C SER A 447 28.36 9.33 -44.23
N SER A 448 29.52 8.71 -44.01
CA SER A 448 30.69 9.11 -43.20
C SER A 448 30.56 9.96 -41.93
N SER A 449 30.98 9.38 -40.80
CA SER A 449 31.68 10.06 -39.71
C SER A 449 33.01 10.68 -40.19
N PRO A 450 33.59 11.65 -39.45
CA PRO A 450 34.69 11.24 -38.59
C PRO A 450 34.76 11.96 -37.23
N SER A 451 35.50 11.29 -36.36
CA SER A 451 35.99 11.68 -35.04
C SER A 451 36.97 12.86 -35.05
N ARG A 452 37.06 13.62 -33.95
CA ARG A 452 38.31 13.85 -33.17
C ARG A 452 38.10 14.78 -31.95
N THR A 453 38.99 14.54 -30.99
CA THR A 453 39.05 14.88 -29.56
C THR A 453 39.75 16.25 -29.26
N PRO A 454 39.99 16.66 -27.99
CA PRO A 454 39.78 18.01 -27.45
C PRO A 454 41.05 18.89 -27.30
N VAL A 455 40.88 20.18 -26.96
CA VAL A 455 41.97 21.06 -26.46
C VAL A 455 41.50 22.08 -25.40
N ASN A 456 42.20 22.05 -24.26
CA ASN A 456 42.53 23.03 -23.20
C ASN A 456 41.83 24.41 -23.00
N ARG A 457 41.45 24.62 -21.71
CA ARG A 457 41.47 25.80 -20.77
C ARG A 457 42.13 27.14 -21.23
N PRO A 458 41.85 28.34 -20.62
CA PRO A 458 41.62 28.56 -19.17
C PRO A 458 40.70 29.73 -18.68
N TRP A 459 40.38 29.68 -17.38
CA TRP A 459 40.17 30.75 -16.36
C TRP A 459 39.48 32.09 -16.72
N ARG A 460 38.39 32.40 -15.98
CA ARG A 460 38.19 33.66 -15.22
C ARG A 460 36.92 33.58 -14.33
N SER A 461 37.09 33.74 -13.02
CA SER A 461 36.10 34.37 -12.11
C SER A 461 36.41 35.89 -12.08
N PRO A 462 35.59 36.83 -11.51
CA PRO A 462 34.94 36.74 -10.18
C PRO A 462 33.59 37.51 -10.01
N ARG A 463 33.14 37.58 -8.73
CA ARG A 463 32.14 38.47 -8.06
C ARG A 463 30.84 37.73 -7.69
N ARG A 464 30.61 37.25 -6.46
CA ARG A 464 30.37 37.94 -5.15
C ARG A 464 29.38 39.11 -5.23
N TRP A 465 28.18 38.90 -4.70
CA TRP A 465 27.43 39.86 -3.87
C TRP A 465 26.73 39.10 -2.73
N CYS A 466 26.87 39.63 -1.52
CA CYS A 466 26.27 39.19 -0.25
C CYS A 466 25.06 40.05 0.12
N ALA A 467 24.30 39.55 1.10
CA ALA A 467 23.26 40.19 1.92
C ALA A 467 21.90 40.36 1.21
N ALA A 468 20.73 40.17 1.83
CA ALA A 468 20.35 40.36 3.23
C ALA A 468 19.09 39.57 3.62
N ALA A 469 18.94 39.17 4.89
CA ALA A 469 17.64 38.94 5.53
C ALA A 469 17.00 40.30 5.89
N PRO A 470 15.67 40.37 6.07
CA PRO A 470 15.17 40.30 7.46
C PRO A 470 13.83 39.56 7.66
N SER A 471 13.64 39.22 8.93
CA SER A 471 12.46 38.75 9.67
C SER A 471 11.13 39.48 9.42
N THR A 472 10.01 38.75 9.54
CA THR A 472 8.77 39.06 10.31
C THR A 472 7.78 37.90 10.07
N CYS A 473 7.42 37.07 11.08
CA CYS A 473 6.19 37.19 11.86
C CYS A 473 4.97 37.64 11.05
N TRP A 474 4.14 36.71 10.61
CA TRP A 474 2.74 36.51 11.01
C TRP A 474 2.31 35.09 10.62
#